data_AF-A0A098EVN3-F1
#
_entry.id   AF-A0A098EVN3-F1
#
_cell.length_a   1.000
_cell.length_b   1.000
_cell.length_c   1.000
_cell.angle_alpha   90.00
_cell.angle_beta   90.00
_cell.angle_gamma   90.00
#
_symmetry.space_group_name_H-M   'P 1'
#
loop_
_entity.id
_entity.type
_entity.pdbx_description
1 polymer ?
#
loop_
_entity_poly.entity_id
_entity_poly.type
_entity_poly.pdbx_seq_one_letter_code
_entity_poly.pdbx_strand_id
1 'polypeptide(L)' 'MVYEIDFSIKVNGNFRSIHNALVQAKSVTECQTIADEIRQEIHPTDYQEIHIFIEGHE' A
#
# COMPACT_ATOMS: atom_id res chain seq x y z
N MET A 1 2.44 15.36 6.38
CA MET A 1 2.70 14.22 7.29
C MET A 1 3.43 13.15 6.51
N VAL A 2 4.11 12.24 7.19
CA VAL A 2 4.67 11.05 6.53
C VAL A 2 3.68 9.92 6.77
N TYR A 3 3.37 9.19 5.72
CA TYR A 3 2.51 8.02 5.77
C TYR A 3 3.34 6.80 5.37
N GLU A 4 3.16 5.72 6.11
CA GLU A 4 3.60 4.40 5.71
C GLU A 4 2.46 3.70 4.96
N ILE A 5 2.79 3.14 3.81
CA ILE A 5 1.87 2.38 2.97
C ILE A 5 2.40 0.95 2.89
N ASP A 6 1.66 0.00 3.45
CA ASP A 6 1.94 -1.43 3.35
C ASP A 6 1.01 -2.06 2.31
N PHE A 7 1.62 -2.68 1.31
CA PHE A 7 0.93 -3.51 0.33
C PHE A 7 1.11 -4.96 0.75
N SER A 8 -0.01 -5.62 0.98
CA SER A 8 -0.07 -6.95 1.56
C SER A 8 -0.96 -7.86 0.74
N ILE A 9 -0.60 -9.13 0.64
CA ILE A 9 -1.43 -10.17 0.03
C ILE A 9 -1.95 -11.11 1.10
N LYS A 10 -3.11 -11.71 0.86
CA LYS A 10 -3.65 -12.71 1.75
C LYS A 10 -3.19 -14.11 1.34
N VAL A 11 -2.38 -14.75 2.17
CA VAL A 11 -1.89 -16.13 1.97
C VAL A 11 -2.32 -16.98 3.15
N ASN A 12 -3.13 -18.02 2.90
CA ASN A 12 -3.64 -18.94 3.92
C ASN A 12 -4.30 -18.21 5.10
N GLY A 13 -5.07 -17.15 4.83
CA GLY A 13 -5.76 -16.36 5.85
C GLY A 13 -4.91 -15.29 6.55
N ASN A 14 -3.61 -15.26 6.32
CA ASN A 14 -2.70 -14.28 6.89
C ASN A 14 -2.32 -13.21 5.87
N PHE A 15 -2.20 -11.96 6.32
CA PHE A 15 -1.64 -10.90 5.49
C PHE A 15 -0.13 -11.01 5.49
N ARG A 16 0.46 -10.92 4.31
CA ARG A 16 1.89 -10.88 4.11
C ARG A 16 2.24 -9.66 3.28
N SER A 17 3.02 -8.77 3.88
CA SER A 17 3.61 -7.61 3.21
C SER A 17 4.47 -8.05 2.03
N ILE A 18 4.22 -7.43 0.89
CA ILE A 18 4.96 -7.63 -0.36
C ILE A 18 5.71 -6.37 -0.78
N HIS A 19 5.23 -5.19 -0.38
CA HIS A 19 5.86 -3.92 -0.67
C HIS A 19 5.51 -2.90 0.41
N ASN A 20 6.45 -2.01 0.73
CA ASN A 20 6.23 -0.91 1.66
C ASN A 20 6.76 0.39 1.06
N ALA A 21 6.04 1.49 1.27
CA ALA A 21 6.42 2.81 0.80
C ALA A 21 6.22 3.85 1.89
N LEU A 22 7.16 4.77 2.02
CA LEU A 22 7.02 5.96 2.84
C LEU A 22 6.68 7.14 1.92
N VAL A 23 5.52 7.73 2.15
CA VAL A 23 4.97 8.78 1.29
C VAL A 23 4.77 10.04 2.09
N GLN A 24 5.31 11.14 1.59
CA GLN A 24 5.02 12.46 2.14
C GLN A 24 3.76 12.99 1.48
N ALA A 25 2.68 13.14 2.26
CA ALA A 25 1.41 13.66 1.77
C ALA A 25 0.79 14.65 2.75
N LYS A 26 -0.10 15.50 2.22
CA LYS A 26 -0.88 16.47 3.00
C LYS A 26 -2.12 15.86 3.65
N SER A 27 -2.66 14.79 3.04
CA SER A 27 -3.89 14.12 3.48
C SER A 27 -3.87 12.65 3.10
N VAL A 28 -4.66 11.84 3.81
CA VAL A 28 -4.86 10.41 3.51
C VAL A 28 -5.39 10.18 2.08
N THR A 29 -6.24 11.08 1.56
CA THR A 29 -6.74 11.00 0.18
C THR A 29 -5.63 11.13 -0.86
N GLU A 30 -4.66 12.01 -0.63
CA GLU A 30 -3.50 12.17 -1.52
C GLU A 30 -2.61 10.92 -1.46
N CYS A 31 -2.46 10.35 -0.28
CA CYS A 31 -1.78 9.05 -0.10
C CYS A 31 -2.49 7.90 -0.82
N GLN A 32 -3.82 7.86 -0.86
CA GLN A 32 -4.56 6.82 -1.59
C GLN A 32 -4.29 6.89 -3.09
N THR A 33 -4.23 8.09 -3.68
CA THR A 33 -3.87 8.25 -5.09
C THR A 33 -2.47 7.71 -5.37
N ILE A 34 -1.50 8.05 -4.52
CA ILE A 34 -0.11 7.59 -4.66
C ILE A 34 -0.03 6.06 -4.46
N ALA A 35 -0.81 5.51 -3.52
CA ALA A 35 -0.88 4.07 -3.31
C ALA A 35 -1.43 3.32 -4.53
N ASP A 36 -2.41 3.90 -5.22
CA ASP A 36 -2.97 3.32 -6.45
C ASP A 36 -1.95 3.34 -7.60
N GLU A 37 -1.18 4.43 -7.74
CA GLU A 37 -0.08 4.50 -8.71
C GLU A 37 0.98 3.42 -8.44
N ILE A 38 1.42 3.28 -7.18
CA ILE A 38 2.38 2.23 -6.79
C ILE A 38 1.79 0.83 -7.03
N ARG A 39 0.49 0.64 -6.78
CA ARG A 39 -0.18 -0.65 -7.04
C ARG A 39 -0.13 -1.03 -8.51
N GLN A 40 -0.20 -0.07 -9.45
CA GLN A 40 -0.05 -0.38 -10.88
C GLN A 40 1.37 -0.84 -11.23
N GLU A 41 2.39 -0.35 -10.51
CA GLU A 41 3.79 -0.79 -10.66
C GLU A 41 4.04 -2.17 -10.04
N ILE A 42 3.28 -2.52 -8.99
CA ILE A 42 3.29 -3.87 -8.43
C ILE A 42 2.51 -4.78 -9.38
N HIS A 43 3.24 -5.44 -10.28
CA HIS A 43 2.71 -6.33 -11.33
C HIS A 43 1.54 -7.19 -10.81
N PRO A 44 0.29 -6.90 -11.22
CA PRO A 44 -0.90 -7.55 -10.65
C PRO A 44 -1.04 -9.01 -11.08
N THR A 45 -0.20 -9.48 -12.00
CA THR A 45 -0.23 -10.86 -12.50
C THR A 45 0.30 -11.87 -11.49
N ASP A 46 1.10 -11.43 -10.52
CA ASP A 46 1.68 -12.27 -9.48
C ASP A 46 0.75 -12.45 -8.27
N TYR A 47 -0.27 -11.59 -8.11
CA TYR A 47 -1.09 -11.52 -6.89
C TYR A 47 -2.59 -11.36 -7.19
N GLN A 48 -3.41 -12.29 -6.70
CA GLN A 48 -4.87 -12.27 -6.90
C GLN A 48 -5.57 -11.06 -6.25
N GLU A 49 -5.08 -10.62 -5.08
CA GLU A 49 -5.65 -9.49 -4.35
C GLU A 49 -4.57 -8.81 -3.51
N ILE A 50 -4.36 -7.51 -3.75
CA ILE A 50 -3.45 -6.66 -2.98
C ILE A 50 -4.29 -5.78 -2.06
N HIS A 51 -4.03 -5.88 -0.77
CA HIS A 51 -4.59 -5.05 0.28
C HIS A 51 -3.62 -3.91 0.60
N ILE A 52 -4.14 -2.70 0.77
CA ILE A 52 -3.36 -1.50 1.05
C ILE A 52 -3.70 -1.04 2.46
N PHE A 53 -2.70 -0.93 3.31
CA PHE A 53 -2.79 -0.35 4.66
C PHE A 53 -2.04 0.97 4.67
N ILE A 54 -2.67 2.04 5.16
CA ILE A 54 -2.08 3.39 5.24
C ILE A 54 -2.06 3.81 6.70
N GLU A 55 -0.87 4.02 7.24
CA GLU A 55 -0.63 4.52 8.59
C GLU A 55 -0.01 5.91 8.54
N GLY A 56 -0.60 6.88 9.25
CA GLY A 56 -0.06 8.23 9.36
C GLY A 56 0.83 8.37 10.58
N HIS A 57 2.03 8.91 10.39
CA HIS A 57 2.92 9.30 11.47
C HIS A 57 2.87 10.83 11.65
N GLU A 58 2.51 11.25 12.87
CA GLU A 58 2.45 12.65 13.32
C GLU A 58 3.75 13.07 14.02
#